data_AF-K0RB69-F1
#
_entry.id   AF-K0RB69-F1
#
_cell.length_a   1.000
_cell.length_b   1.000
_cell.length_c   1.000
_cell.angle_alpha   90.00
_cell.angle_beta   90.00
_cell.angle_gamma   90.00
#
_symmetry.space_group_name_H-M   'P 1'
#
loop_
_entity.id
_entity.type
_entity.pdbx_description
1 polymer ?
#
loop_
_entity_poly.entity_id
_entity_poly.type
_entity_poly.pdbx_seq_one_letter_code
_entity_poly.pdbx_strand_id
1 'polypeptide(L)'
;IDKIAKFHARNDVVLLTPLGFTKDGEALNIHSEALAAFAAGSLGASKLVYFSSHPMVLQGGSDDADQGQRIQMIQRSNVNQITSHYGLLIDENGFPHWEDASVHLSEDQQAMLLKMGWATHAIDKGVERAHIIDSTDGSLLEELFTARAGYGTCISQDDYSAPHPEDLNDDIEAGMVQ
;
A
#
# COMPACT_ATOMS: atom_id res chain seq x y z
N ILE A 1 0.74 19.89 4.18
CA ILE A 1 -0.47 19.32 3.56
C ILE A 1 -1.28 20.36 2.81
N ASP A 2 -1.58 21.52 3.42
CA ASP A 2 -2.36 22.60 2.77
C ASP A 2 -1.85 23.04 1.40
N LYS A 3 -0.52 23.08 1.21
CA LYS A 3 0.07 23.37 -0.09
C LYS A 3 -0.30 22.32 -1.14
N ILE A 4 -0.17 21.03 -0.79
CA ILE A 4 -0.51 19.90 -1.67
C ILE A 4 -2.01 19.95 -2.02
N ALA A 5 -2.87 20.15 -1.02
CA ALA A 5 -4.32 20.26 -1.23
C ALA A 5 -4.70 21.39 -2.21
N LYS A 6 -4.01 22.54 -2.18
CA LYS A 6 -4.22 23.65 -3.14
C LYS A 6 -3.82 23.30 -4.58
N PHE A 7 -2.83 22.42 -4.77
CA PHE A 7 -2.47 21.91 -6.11
C PHE A 7 -3.51 20.89 -6.58
N HIS A 8 -3.91 19.95 -5.73
CA HIS A 8 -4.94 18.96 -6.07
C HIS A 8 -6.30 19.60 -6.43
N ALA A 9 -6.70 20.69 -5.76
CA ALA A 9 -7.92 21.44 -6.09
C ALA A 9 -7.93 22.01 -7.52
N ARG A 10 -6.78 22.04 -8.21
CA ARG A 10 -6.63 22.47 -9.60
C ARG A 10 -6.34 21.31 -10.56
N ASN A 11 -6.42 20.07 -10.08
CA ASN A 11 -6.04 18.85 -10.79
C ASN A 11 -4.56 18.78 -11.17
N ASP A 12 -3.70 19.47 -10.42
CA ASP A 12 -2.25 19.38 -10.61
C ASP A 12 -1.70 18.07 -10.02
N VAL A 13 -0.72 17.47 -10.69
CA VAL A 13 0.06 16.34 -10.16
C VAL A 13 1.20 16.88 -9.30
N VAL A 14 1.28 16.40 -8.06
CA VAL A 14 2.33 16.80 -7.11
C VAL A 14 3.39 15.71 -7.01
N LEU A 15 4.65 16.09 -7.30
CA LEU A 15 5.81 15.23 -7.08
C LEU A 15 6.46 15.57 -5.74
N LEU A 16 6.57 14.57 -4.86
CA LEU A 16 7.30 14.67 -3.60
C LEU A 16 8.61 13.91 -3.72
N THR A 17 9.72 14.56 -3.37
CA THR A 17 11.01 13.89 -3.25
C THR A 17 11.19 13.34 -1.83
N PRO A 18 11.88 12.20 -1.65
CA PRO A 18 12.13 11.58 -0.34
C PRO A 18 13.22 12.31 0.47
N LEU A 19 13.15 13.64 0.49
CA LEU A 19 14.12 14.50 1.16
C LEU A 19 13.42 15.32 2.26
N GLY A 20 13.87 15.15 3.50
CA GLY A 20 13.46 15.93 4.65
C GLY A 20 14.50 16.96 5.05
N PHE A 21 14.09 17.94 5.87
CA PHE A 21 15.00 18.91 6.48
C PHE A 21 14.74 19.01 7.98
N THR A 22 15.81 19.03 8.78
CA THR A 22 15.72 19.31 10.23
C THR A 22 15.42 20.80 10.46
N LYS A 23 15.15 21.17 11.72
CA LYS A 23 14.95 22.57 12.12
C LYS A 23 16.18 23.45 11.84
N ASP A 24 17.36 22.84 11.86
CA ASP A 24 18.64 23.50 11.58
C ASP A 24 18.99 23.51 10.08
N GLY A 25 18.15 22.91 9.23
CA GLY A 25 18.31 22.90 7.78
C GLY A 25 19.14 21.75 7.22
N GLU A 26 19.46 20.73 8.03
CA GLU A 26 20.19 19.55 7.56
C GLU A 26 19.27 18.64 6.74
N ALA A 27 19.77 18.17 5.60
CA ALA A 27 19.02 17.29 4.71
C ALA A 27 19.04 15.83 5.22
N LEU A 28 17.89 15.18 5.21
CA LEU A 28 17.71 13.79 5.62
C LEU A 28 17.09 12.99 4.48
N ASN A 29 17.58 11.78 4.26
CA ASN A 29 16.94 10.82 3.37
C ASN A 29 15.80 10.12 4.13
N ILE A 30 14.60 10.14 3.56
CA ILE A 30 13.41 9.52 4.14
C ILE A 30 13.02 8.32 3.29
N HIS A 31 12.51 7.25 3.90
CA HIS A 31 11.89 6.17 3.14
C HIS A 31 10.71 6.71 2.32
N SER A 32 10.75 6.53 1.00
CA SER A 32 9.71 6.99 0.08
C SER A 32 8.33 6.42 0.46
N GLU A 33 8.30 5.17 0.92
CA GLU A 33 7.09 4.49 1.36
C GLU A 33 6.50 5.15 2.60
N ALA A 34 7.32 5.42 3.61
CA ALA A 34 6.89 6.16 4.79
C ALA A 34 6.29 7.52 4.39
N LEU A 35 7.02 8.30 3.57
CA LEU A 35 6.56 9.61 3.08
C LEU A 35 5.20 9.51 2.38
N ALA A 36 5.01 8.50 1.53
CA ALA A 36 3.77 8.27 0.81
C ALA A 36 2.63 7.87 1.76
N ALA A 37 2.85 7.00 2.74
CA ALA A 37 1.85 6.66 3.77
C ALA A 37 1.40 7.89 4.57
N PHE A 38 2.33 8.71 5.06
CA PHE A 38 1.99 9.92 5.79
C PHE A 38 1.23 10.93 4.92
N ALA A 39 1.68 11.12 3.68
CA ALA A 39 1.01 12.02 2.74
C ALA A 39 -0.41 11.53 2.44
N ALA A 40 -0.59 10.24 2.14
CA ALA A 40 -1.88 9.64 1.84
C ALA A 40 -2.87 9.76 3.00
N GLY A 41 -2.45 9.38 4.22
CA GLY A 41 -3.27 9.52 5.43
C GLY A 41 -3.63 10.98 5.71
N SER A 42 -2.66 11.89 5.61
CA SER A 42 -2.92 13.32 5.86
C SER A 42 -3.79 13.99 4.80
N LEU A 43 -3.81 13.45 3.58
CA LEU A 43 -4.67 13.92 2.49
C LEU A 43 -6.06 13.28 2.50
N GLY A 44 -6.30 12.28 3.34
CA GLY A 44 -7.52 11.47 3.28
C GLY A 44 -7.65 10.76 1.92
N ALA A 45 -6.55 10.28 1.36
CA ALA A 45 -6.55 9.62 0.06
C ALA A 45 -7.38 8.34 0.09
N SER A 46 -8.17 8.08 -0.95
CA SER A 46 -8.93 6.82 -1.07
C SER A 46 -8.01 5.61 -1.28
N LYS A 47 -6.89 5.80 -1.99
CA LYS A 47 -5.94 4.73 -2.30
C LYS A 47 -4.49 5.18 -2.09
N LEU A 48 -3.69 4.27 -1.53
CA LEU A 48 -2.23 4.34 -1.55
C LEU A 48 -1.70 3.23 -2.46
N VAL A 49 -0.70 3.51 -3.30
CA VAL A 49 -0.11 2.51 -4.20
C VAL A 49 1.39 2.51 -4.05
N TYR A 50 1.96 1.32 -3.81
CA TYR A 50 3.38 1.06 -3.80
C TYR A 50 3.75 0.18 -4.99
N PHE A 51 4.86 0.53 -5.64
CA PHE A 51 5.52 -0.37 -6.58
C PHE A 51 6.51 -1.27 -5.83
N SER A 52 6.56 -2.53 -6.25
CA SER A 52 7.45 -3.57 -5.75
C SER A 52 8.09 -4.29 -6.93
N SER A 53 9.35 -4.71 -6.76
CA SER A 53 10.04 -5.55 -7.73
C SER A 53 9.59 -7.02 -7.68
N HIS A 54 8.91 -7.41 -6.59
CA HIS A 54 8.47 -8.78 -6.36
C HIS A 54 7.02 -8.80 -5.86
N PRO A 55 6.18 -9.72 -6.36
CA PRO A 55 4.82 -9.89 -5.88
C PRO A 55 4.79 -10.50 -4.47
N MET A 56 3.72 -10.23 -3.71
CA MET A 56 3.50 -10.92 -2.44
C MET A 56 3.00 -12.34 -2.72
N VAL A 57 3.78 -13.33 -2.28
CA VAL A 57 3.49 -14.75 -2.49
C VAL A 57 3.42 -15.49 -1.15
N LEU A 58 2.43 -16.37 -1.01
CA LEU A 58 2.39 -17.35 0.07
C LEU A 58 3.34 -18.50 -0.28
N GLN A 59 4.30 -18.77 0.60
CA GLN A 59 5.09 -20.00 0.51
C GLN A 59 4.30 -21.14 1.16
N GLY A 60 3.73 -22.02 0.33
CA GLY A 60 3.13 -23.28 0.78
C GLY A 60 4.22 -24.33 1.02
N GLY A 61 4.10 -25.10 2.11
CA GLY A 61 5.06 -26.14 2.50
C GLY A 61 5.00 -27.43 1.67
N SER A 62 4.90 -27.34 0.34
CA SER A 62 4.98 -28.50 -0.55
C SER A 62 6.20 -28.37 -1.47
N ASP A 63 7.01 -29.42 -1.52
CA ASP A 63 8.22 -29.61 -2.36
C ASP A 63 7.98 -29.56 -3.88
N ASP A 64 6.94 -28.86 -4.35
CA ASP A 64 6.74 -28.60 -5.78
C ASP A 64 7.40 -27.27 -6.13
N ALA A 65 8.41 -27.37 -6.99
CA ALA A 65 9.28 -26.28 -7.44
C ALA A 65 8.60 -25.25 -8.36
N ASP A 66 7.30 -24.98 -8.21
CA ASP A 66 6.59 -24.03 -9.07
C ASP A 66 5.62 -23.13 -8.29
N GLN A 67 6.05 -21.88 -8.14
CA GLN A 67 5.27 -20.65 -7.90
C GLN A 67 4.36 -20.61 -6.66
N GLY A 68 4.86 -19.96 -5.61
CA GLY A 68 4.05 -19.53 -4.47
C GLY A 68 2.79 -18.78 -4.91
N GLN A 69 1.67 -19.04 -4.23
CA GLN A 69 0.38 -18.46 -4.59
C GLN A 69 0.39 -16.95 -4.31
N ARG A 70 0.12 -16.13 -5.32
CA ARG A 70 0.00 -14.67 -5.14
C ARG A 70 -1.19 -14.33 -4.25
N ILE A 71 -0.99 -13.39 -3.33
CA ILE A 71 -2.04 -12.85 -2.49
C ILE A 71 -2.66 -11.66 -3.21
N GLN A 72 -3.90 -11.80 -3.69
CA GLN A 72 -4.60 -10.71 -4.37
C GLN A 72 -5.21 -9.72 -3.38
N MET A 73 -5.71 -10.20 -2.25
CA MET A 73 -6.31 -9.37 -1.22
C MET A 73 -5.96 -9.90 0.16
N ILE A 74 -5.65 -9.00 1.07
CA ILE A 74 -5.34 -9.31 2.46
C ILE A 74 -5.91 -8.24 3.38
N GLN A 75 -6.51 -8.66 4.48
CA GLN A 75 -7.05 -7.76 5.49
C GLN A 75 -5.93 -7.16 6.34
N ARG A 76 -6.12 -5.92 6.80
CA ARG A 76 -5.18 -5.18 7.66
C ARG A 76 -4.74 -6.01 8.87
N SER A 77 -5.68 -6.68 9.55
CA SER A 77 -5.38 -7.54 10.70
C SER A 77 -4.42 -8.69 10.36
N ASN A 78 -4.60 -9.34 9.21
CA ASN A 78 -3.71 -10.41 8.75
C ASN A 78 -2.32 -9.86 8.39
N VAL A 79 -2.24 -8.67 7.80
CA VAL A 79 -0.96 -7.99 7.55
C VAL A 79 -0.24 -7.71 8.87
N ASN A 80 -0.93 -7.19 9.88
CA ASN A 80 -0.34 -6.93 11.20
C ASN A 80 0.17 -8.23 11.86
N GLN A 81 -0.57 -9.34 11.73
CA GLN A 81 -0.09 -10.65 12.20
C GLN A 81 1.20 -11.08 11.50
N ILE A 82 1.28 -10.90 10.17
CA ILE A 82 2.49 -11.22 9.40
C ILE A 82 3.66 -10.34 9.84
N THR A 83 3.49 -9.01 9.90
CA THR A 83 4.59 -8.12 10.29
C THR A 83 5.06 -8.42 11.70
N SER A 84 4.15 -8.62 12.66
CA SER A 84 4.50 -9.01 14.04
C SER A 84 5.19 -10.38 14.12
N HIS A 85 4.78 -11.35 13.30
CA HIS A 85 5.46 -12.65 13.24
C HIS A 85 6.94 -12.51 12.83
N TYR A 86 7.25 -11.57 11.94
CA TYR A 86 8.61 -11.23 11.52
C TYR A 86 9.29 -10.18 12.41
N GLY A 87 8.70 -9.85 13.56
CA GLY A 87 9.26 -8.88 14.51
C GLY A 87 9.09 -7.41 14.09
N LEU A 88 8.39 -7.10 13.01
CA LEU A 88 8.15 -5.72 12.60
C LEU A 88 6.88 -5.15 13.26
N LEU A 89 7.05 -4.03 13.95
CA LEU A 89 5.98 -3.20 14.48
C LEU A 89 6.09 -1.78 13.93
N ILE A 90 4.99 -1.20 13.48
CA ILE A 90 4.91 0.22 13.15
C ILE A 90 4.22 0.93 14.31
N ASP A 91 4.86 1.93 14.89
CA ASP A 91 4.28 2.68 16.00
C ASP A 91 3.18 3.66 15.55
N GLU A 92 2.55 4.32 16.53
CA GLU A 92 1.48 5.30 16.29
C GLU A 92 1.92 6.52 15.44
N ASN A 93 3.23 6.77 15.41
CA ASN A 93 3.90 7.84 14.67
C ASN A 93 4.41 7.36 13.32
N GLY A 94 4.22 6.09 12.95
CA GLY A 94 4.59 5.51 11.67
C GLY A 94 6.06 5.11 11.53
N PHE A 95 6.80 5.02 12.65
CA PHE A 95 8.19 4.54 12.63
C PHE A 95 8.26 3.02 12.82
N PRO A 96 9.08 2.31 12.01
CA PRO A 96 9.28 0.88 12.14
C PRO A 96 10.23 0.53 13.29
N HIS A 97 9.85 -0.48 14.07
CA HIS A 97 10.65 -1.10 15.11
C HIS A 97 10.76 -2.59 14.81
N TRP A 98 11.99 -3.12 14.86
CA TRP A 98 12.27 -4.55 14.65
C TRP A 98 12.60 -5.20 16.00
N GLU A 99 11.75 -6.13 16.44
CA GLU A 99 11.97 -6.98 17.59
C GLU A 99 12.80 -8.21 17.19
N ASP A 100 13.92 -8.40 17.88
CA ASP A 100 14.85 -9.53 17.78
C ASP A 100 15.51 -9.79 16.40
N ALA A 101 16.85 -9.86 16.40
CA ALA A 101 17.67 -9.94 15.18
C ALA A 101 17.81 -11.37 14.60
N SER A 102 17.07 -12.36 15.13
CA SER A 102 17.28 -13.77 14.80
C SER A 102 16.68 -14.21 13.46
N VAL A 103 15.77 -13.42 12.88
CA VAL A 103 15.19 -13.75 11.56
C VAL A 103 16.07 -13.16 10.46
N HIS A 104 16.76 -14.02 9.73
CA HIS A 104 17.50 -13.62 8.53
C HIS A 104 16.53 -13.37 7.37
N LEU A 105 16.14 -12.11 7.20
CA LEU A 105 15.34 -11.64 6.07
C LEU A 105 16.23 -11.10 4.96
N SER A 106 15.92 -11.43 3.71
CA SER A 106 16.52 -10.77 2.54
C SER A 106 16.09 -9.29 2.48
N GLU A 107 16.84 -8.48 1.74
CA GLU A 107 16.49 -7.06 1.53
C GLU A 107 15.08 -6.91 0.92
N ASP A 108 14.71 -7.78 -0.02
CA ASP A 108 13.38 -7.78 -0.62
C ASP A 108 12.28 -8.12 0.39
N GLN A 109 12.53 -9.08 1.28
CA GLN A 109 11.58 -9.44 2.34
C GLN A 109 11.40 -8.29 3.33
N GLN A 110 12.49 -7.64 3.74
CA GLN A 110 12.43 -6.47 4.62
C GLN A 110 11.67 -5.32 3.94
N ALA A 111 11.97 -5.04 2.67
CA ALA A 111 11.30 -4.00 1.90
C ALA A 111 9.80 -4.27 1.71
N MET A 112 9.39 -5.53 1.55
CA MET A 112 7.99 -5.93 1.47
C MET A 112 7.28 -5.73 2.83
N LEU A 113 7.90 -6.18 3.92
CA LEU A 113 7.34 -6.03 5.27
C LEU A 113 7.18 -4.55 5.66
N LEU A 114 8.14 -3.69 5.29
CA LEU A 114 8.03 -2.25 5.50
C LEU A 114 6.88 -1.62 4.70
N LYS A 115 6.71 -2.00 3.42
CA LYS A 115 5.55 -1.57 2.61
C LYS A 115 4.24 -2.00 3.25
N MET A 116 4.16 -3.25 3.73
CA MET A 116 3.00 -3.79 4.44
C MET A 116 2.70 -2.99 5.70
N GLY A 117 3.69 -2.74 6.56
CA GLY A 117 3.51 -1.98 7.79
C GLY A 117 3.09 -0.52 7.54
N TRP A 118 3.71 0.18 6.58
CA TRP A 118 3.31 1.55 6.27
C TRP A 118 1.95 1.63 5.57
N ALA A 119 1.59 0.61 4.79
CA ALA A 119 0.24 0.49 4.22
C ALA A 119 -0.81 0.36 5.32
N THR A 120 -0.61 -0.50 6.32
CA THR A 120 -1.55 -0.63 7.45
C THR A 120 -1.62 0.65 8.27
N HIS A 121 -0.48 1.30 8.51
CA HIS A 121 -0.45 2.61 9.17
C HIS A 121 -1.26 3.67 8.41
N ALA A 122 -1.11 3.77 7.08
CA ALA A 122 -1.88 4.72 6.27
C ALA A 122 -3.40 4.43 6.35
N ILE A 123 -3.76 3.15 6.32
CA ILE A 123 -5.15 2.68 6.47
C ILE A 123 -5.71 3.07 7.85
N ASP A 124 -4.91 2.97 8.92
CA ASP A 124 -5.28 3.43 10.26
C ASP A 124 -5.46 4.95 10.36
N LYS A 125 -4.83 5.72 9.46
CA LYS A 125 -5.02 7.16 9.32
C LYS A 125 -6.15 7.54 8.36
N GLY A 126 -6.94 6.57 7.88
CA GLY A 126 -8.16 6.82 7.10
C GLY A 126 -8.01 6.62 5.59
N VAL A 127 -6.90 6.06 5.10
CA VAL A 127 -6.82 5.58 3.72
C VAL A 127 -7.71 4.35 3.57
N GLU A 128 -8.57 4.30 2.54
CA GLU A 128 -9.52 3.17 2.42
C GLU A 128 -8.81 1.86 2.07
N ARG A 129 -7.86 1.92 1.12
CA ARG A 129 -7.10 0.75 0.64
C ARG A 129 -5.67 1.11 0.25
N ALA A 130 -4.77 0.16 0.45
CA ALA A 130 -3.41 0.25 -0.06
C ALA A 130 -3.13 -0.89 -1.03
N HIS A 131 -2.39 -0.63 -2.10
CA HIS A 131 -2.07 -1.61 -3.14
C HIS A 131 -0.55 -1.74 -3.24
N ILE A 132 -0.04 -2.97 -3.25
CA ILE A 132 1.36 -3.27 -3.55
C ILE A 132 1.38 -3.99 -4.90
N ILE A 133 1.86 -3.31 -5.94
CA ILE A 133 1.83 -3.80 -7.31
C ILE A 133 3.23 -4.04 -7.86
N ASP A 134 3.32 -4.90 -8.86
CA ASP A 134 4.56 -5.09 -9.63
C ASP A 134 4.90 -3.81 -10.41
N SER A 135 6.19 -3.60 -10.69
CA SER A 135 6.71 -2.47 -11.48
C SER A 135 6.78 -2.76 -12.99
N THR A 136 5.99 -3.73 -13.46
CA THR A 136 5.90 -4.11 -14.88
C THR A 136 5.08 -3.10 -15.68
N ASP A 137 5.26 -3.11 -17.01
CA ASP A 137 4.50 -2.27 -17.93
C ASP A 137 2.99 -2.52 -17.81
N GLY A 138 2.19 -1.46 -17.77
CA GLY A 138 0.73 -1.54 -17.63
C GLY A 138 0.18 -1.88 -16.24
N SER A 139 1.02 -2.35 -15.31
CA SER A 139 0.60 -2.83 -13.97
C SER A 139 -0.34 -1.90 -13.19
N LEU A 140 -0.05 -0.60 -13.19
CA LEU A 140 -0.89 0.40 -12.50
C LEU A 140 -2.28 0.50 -13.12
N LEU A 141 -2.36 0.47 -14.46
CA LEU A 141 -3.64 0.56 -15.17
C LEU A 141 -4.45 -0.72 -14.97
N GLU A 142 -3.78 -1.88 -15.02
CA GLU A 142 -4.41 -3.17 -14.76
C GLU A 142 -4.96 -3.22 -13.33
N GLU A 143 -4.20 -2.80 -12.32
CA GLU A 143 -4.67 -2.77 -10.94
C GLU A 143 -5.87 -1.83 -10.74
N LEU A 144 -5.83 -0.64 -11.34
CA LEU A 144 -6.87 0.37 -11.12
C LEU A 144 -8.17 0.10 -11.89
N PHE A 145 -8.08 -0.53 -13.07
CA PHE A 145 -9.20 -0.68 -13.99
C PHE A 145 -9.62 -2.13 -14.26
N THR A 146 -8.92 -3.13 -13.70
CA THR A 146 -9.33 -4.54 -13.81
C THR A 146 -9.63 -5.11 -12.43
N ALA A 147 -10.92 -5.15 -12.09
CA ALA A 147 -11.41 -5.41 -10.72
C ALA A 147 -11.00 -6.77 -10.10
N ARG A 148 -10.41 -7.69 -10.88
CA ARG A 148 -10.06 -9.06 -10.43
C ARG A 148 -8.81 -9.69 -11.06
N ALA A 149 -8.18 -9.04 -12.04
CA ALA A 149 -6.97 -9.53 -12.70
C ALA A 149 -5.71 -8.77 -12.30
N GLY A 150 -5.83 -7.77 -11.41
CA GLY A 150 -4.71 -6.99 -10.90
C GLY A 150 -3.57 -7.89 -10.42
N TYR A 151 -2.36 -7.59 -10.86
CA TYR A 151 -1.16 -8.38 -10.58
C TYR A 151 -0.55 -8.07 -9.20
N GLY A 152 -1.22 -7.24 -8.39
CA GLY A 152 -0.78 -6.83 -7.06
C GLY A 152 -1.64 -7.32 -5.90
N THR A 153 -1.23 -6.90 -4.72
CA THR A 153 -1.88 -7.22 -3.45
C THR A 153 -2.61 -5.99 -2.92
N CYS A 154 -3.93 -6.09 -2.77
CA CYS A 154 -4.75 -5.09 -2.11
C CYS A 154 -4.84 -5.37 -0.60
N ILE A 155 -4.38 -4.41 0.21
CA ILE A 155 -4.56 -4.36 1.65
C ILE A 155 -5.77 -3.47 1.96
N SER A 156 -6.76 -4.02 2.67
CA SER A 156 -7.99 -3.32 3.03
C SER A 156 -8.23 -3.31 4.54
N GLN A 157 -9.15 -2.45 4.99
CA GLN A 157 -9.77 -2.61 6.31
C GLN A 157 -10.44 -3.99 6.45
N ASP A 158 -10.61 -4.46 7.68
CA ASP A 158 -11.11 -5.81 7.97
C ASP A 158 -12.59 -5.97 7.60
N ASP A 159 -13.37 -4.90 7.69
CA ASP A 159 -14.80 -4.82 7.35
C ASP A 159 -15.06 -4.47 5.88
N TYR A 160 -14.01 -4.29 5.07
CA TYR A 160 -14.13 -3.97 3.67
C TYR A 160 -14.73 -5.15 2.89
N SER A 161 -15.87 -4.92 2.26
CA SER A 161 -16.46 -5.81 1.25
C SER A 161 -16.17 -5.24 -0.12
N ALA A 162 -15.48 -6.02 -0.98
CA ALA A 162 -15.26 -5.59 -2.35
C ALA A 162 -16.61 -5.44 -3.06
N PRO A 163 -16.86 -4.34 -3.80
CA PRO A 163 -18.07 -4.20 -4.60
C PRO A 163 -18.27 -5.44 -5.47
N HIS A 164 -19.47 -5.99 -5.44
CA HIS A 164 -19.84 -7.08 -6.32
C HIS A 164 -19.78 -6.55 -7.78
N PRO A 165 -19.35 -7.35 -8.77
CA PRO A 165 -19.30 -6.91 -10.17
C PRO A 165 -20.64 -6.38 -10.71
N GLU A 166 -21.74 -6.78 -10.08
CA GLU A 166 -23.10 -6.36 -10.41
C GLU A 166 -23.42 -4.96 -9.87
N ASP A 167 -22.68 -4.47 -8.85
CA ASP A 167 -22.86 -3.14 -8.27
C ASP A 167 -22.44 -2.00 -9.24
N LEU A 168 -21.69 -2.32 -10.31
CA LEU A 168 -21.24 -1.35 -11.32
C LEU A 168 -22.25 -1.14 -12.46
N ASN A 169 -23.28 -1.99 -12.58
CA ASN A 169 -24.28 -1.86 -13.64
C ASN A 169 -25.34 -0.79 -13.34
N ASP A 170 -25.51 -0.39 -12.09
CA ASP A 170 -26.60 0.52 -11.69
C ASP A 170 -26.27 2.00 -11.93
N ASP A 171 -24.99 2.37 -12.04
CA ASP A 171 -24.56 3.78 -12.19
C ASP A 171 -24.53 4.27 -13.65
N ILE A 172 -24.57 3.37 -14.65
CA ILE A 172 -24.57 3.76 -16.07
C ILE A 172 -25.98 4.11 -16.57
N GLU A 173 -27.04 3.52 -16.00
CA GLU A 173 -28.43 3.83 -16.39
C GLU A 173 -28.95 5.15 -15.81
N ALA A 174 -28.41 5.60 -14.67
CA ALA A 174 -28.88 6.82 -13.99
C ALA A 174 -28.42 8.14 -14.65
N GLY A 175 -27.41 8.09 -15.55
CA GLY A 175 -26.82 9.27 -16.19
C GLY A 175 -27.40 9.66 -17.56
N MET A 176 -28.31 8.87 -18.13
CA MET A 176 -28.84 9.09 -19.50
C MET A 176 -30.29 9.61 -19.54
N VAL A 177 -30.86 10.01 -18.41
CA VAL A 177 -32.18 10.65 -18.36
C VAL A 177 -32.10 11.96 -17.60
N GLN A 178 -31.57 13.02 -18.24
CA GLN A 178 -32.08 14.40 -18.17
C GLN A 178 -31.71 15.16 -19.44
#